data_AF-A0A554RI40-F1
#
_entry.id   AF-A0A554RI40-F1
#
_cell.length_a   1.000
_cell.length_b   1.000
_cell.length_c   1.000
_cell.angle_alpha   90.00
_cell.angle_beta   90.00
_cell.angle_gamma   90.00
#
_symmetry.space_group_name_H-M   'P 1'
#
loop_
_entity.id
_entity.type
_entity.pdbx_description
1 polymer ?
#
loop_
_entity_poly.entity_id
_entity_poly.type
_entity_poly.pdbx_seq_one_letter_code
_entity_poly.pdbx_strand_id
1 'polypeptide(L)'
;MTLAPLLDSPVMFPRLRSLFIKPTQPEDHNQSLVCTSDGILEEGGDIARWVRKTPHLSELTVPNAPNADFFAVPLPQLTSLCVGAHFATQHFIHHMAAATQLPSLRLLDFSESTEQQMAWPADRTPGGITAFEDYEALLHSPVGAQLRVLRLRNTCLDLAQLQRLQGVRQRLQFMVIQSTIGGYVSHFAQDVFPWRHLVPADPGLAPYRK
;
A
#
# COMPACT_ATOMS: atom_id res chain seq x y z
N MET A 1 -10.65 -8.76 -10.09
CA MET A 1 -10.16 -9.18 -11.43
C MET A 1 -9.27 -10.38 -11.23
N THR A 2 -9.42 -11.42 -12.06
CA THR A 2 -8.52 -12.58 -12.04
C THR A 2 -7.54 -12.47 -13.20
N LEU A 3 -6.28 -12.83 -12.98
CA LEU A 3 -5.26 -12.89 -14.05
C LEU A 3 -5.08 -14.31 -14.60
N ALA A 4 -5.83 -15.29 -14.08
CA ALA A 4 -5.65 -16.73 -14.31
C ALA A 4 -5.39 -17.12 -15.78
N PRO A 5 -6.18 -16.68 -16.79
CA PRO A 5 -5.92 -17.09 -18.17
C PRO A 5 -4.53 -16.71 -18.69
N LEU A 6 -3.98 -15.56 -18.24
CA LEU A 6 -2.64 -15.12 -18.61
C LEU A 6 -1.57 -15.79 -17.73
N LEU A 7 -1.88 -16.07 -16.46
CA LEU A 7 -0.96 -16.71 -15.53
C LEU A 7 -0.74 -18.20 -15.83
N ASP A 8 -1.79 -18.89 -16.29
CA ASP A 8 -1.78 -20.33 -16.58
C ASP A 8 -1.21 -20.64 -17.98
N SER A 9 -1.14 -19.62 -18.84
CA SER A 9 -0.51 -19.72 -20.16
C SER A 9 1.03 -19.75 -20.06
N PRO A 10 1.75 -20.42 -20.97
CA PRO A 10 3.22 -20.36 -21.03
C PRO A 10 3.75 -19.00 -21.53
N VAL A 11 2.88 -18.07 -21.96
CA VAL A 11 3.28 -16.76 -22.49
C VAL A 11 4.10 -15.96 -21.48
N MET A 12 5.11 -15.26 -21.99
CA MET A 12 5.98 -14.34 -21.26
C MET A 12 5.87 -12.94 -21.85
N PHE A 13 6.18 -11.92 -21.05
CA PHE A 13 6.11 -10.51 -21.42
C PHE A 13 7.46 -9.81 -21.24
N PRO A 14 8.53 -10.21 -21.97
CA PRO A 14 9.88 -9.68 -21.77
C PRO A 14 10.01 -8.20 -22.17
N ARG A 15 9.05 -7.65 -22.92
CA ARG A 15 9.07 -6.23 -23.30
C ARG A 15 8.20 -5.35 -22.41
N LEU A 16 7.40 -5.94 -21.52
CA LEU A 16 6.53 -5.16 -20.63
C LEU A 16 7.38 -4.46 -19.57
N ARG A 17 7.22 -3.13 -19.48
CA ARG A 17 7.96 -2.27 -18.54
C ARG A 17 7.10 -1.79 -17.38
N SER A 18 5.81 -1.61 -17.61
CA SER A 18 4.89 -1.08 -16.62
C SER A 18 3.62 -1.91 -16.60
N LEU A 19 3.19 -2.31 -15.40
CA LEU A 19 1.85 -2.80 -15.15
C LEU A 19 1.16 -1.80 -14.21
N PHE A 20 0.00 -1.33 -14.64
CA PHE A 20 -0.84 -0.45 -13.84
C PHE A 20 -2.24 -1.05 -13.69
N ILE A 21 -2.56 -1.47 -12.48
CA ILE A 21 -3.91 -1.82 -12.07
C ILE A 21 -4.30 -0.78 -11.01
N LYS A 22 -5.26 0.10 -11.37
CA LYS A 22 -5.63 1.28 -10.59
C LYS A 22 -5.98 0.89 -9.14
N PRO A 23 -5.29 1.41 -8.12
CA PRO A 23 -5.72 1.30 -6.73
C PRO A 23 -7.02 2.08 -6.52
N THR A 24 -7.92 1.53 -5.71
CA THR A 24 -9.17 2.21 -5.32
C THR A 24 -8.87 3.62 -4.82
N GLN A 25 -9.54 4.62 -5.40
CA GLN A 25 -9.46 6.01 -4.97
C GLN A 25 -10.62 6.36 -4.04
N PRO A 26 -10.52 7.46 -3.28
CA PRO A 26 -11.59 7.88 -2.36
C PRO A 26 -12.96 8.02 -3.02
N GLU A 27 -13.01 8.42 -4.29
CA GLU A 27 -14.24 8.57 -5.07
C GLU A 27 -14.83 7.25 -5.61
N ASP A 28 -14.09 6.15 -5.53
CA ASP A 28 -14.50 4.87 -6.13
C ASP A 28 -15.41 4.09 -5.16
N HIS A 29 -16.66 3.83 -5.59
CA HIS A 29 -17.60 2.98 -4.83
C HIS A 29 -17.28 1.48 -4.93
N ASN A 30 -16.73 1.08 -6.07
CA ASN A 30 -16.29 -0.29 -6.32
C ASN A 30 -14.80 -0.36 -6.18
N GLN A 31 -14.35 -1.41 -5.51
CA GLN A 31 -12.95 -1.58 -5.20
C GLN A 31 -12.27 -2.41 -6.30
N SER A 32 -11.07 -2.00 -6.69
CA SER A 32 -10.25 -2.78 -7.61
C SER A 32 -9.44 -3.78 -6.81
N LEU A 33 -9.40 -5.03 -7.25
CA LEU A 33 -8.64 -6.10 -6.59
C LEU A 33 -8.07 -7.07 -7.62
N VAL A 34 -6.85 -7.56 -7.36
CA VAL A 34 -6.31 -8.79 -7.93
C VAL A 34 -6.66 -9.90 -6.96
N CYS A 35 -7.45 -10.87 -7.42
CA CYS A 35 -7.86 -12.03 -6.63
C CYS A 35 -7.59 -13.32 -7.40
N THR A 36 -7.40 -14.40 -6.67
CA THR A 36 -7.37 -15.75 -7.24
C THR A 36 -8.72 -16.10 -7.87
N SER A 37 -8.75 -17.14 -8.70
CA SER A 37 -9.99 -17.68 -9.26
C SER A 37 -10.90 -18.30 -8.20
N ASP A 38 -10.32 -18.78 -7.10
CA ASP A 38 -10.98 -19.68 -6.16
C ASP A 38 -11.28 -19.02 -4.81
N GLY A 39 -10.84 -17.77 -4.61
CA GLY A 39 -11.00 -17.00 -3.37
C GLY A 39 -11.47 -15.56 -3.61
N ILE A 40 -12.42 -15.11 -2.80
CA ILE A 40 -12.88 -13.72 -2.81
C ILE A 40 -11.95 -12.92 -1.89
N LEU A 41 -11.48 -11.76 -2.35
CA LEU A 41 -10.60 -10.83 -1.62
C LEU A 41 -9.18 -11.37 -1.32
N GLU A 42 -8.86 -12.58 -1.77
CA GLU A 42 -7.54 -13.19 -1.59
C GLU A 42 -6.67 -12.98 -2.84
N GLU A 43 -5.51 -12.35 -2.68
CA GLU A 43 -4.53 -12.18 -3.75
C GLU A 43 -3.86 -13.50 -4.15
N GLY A 44 -3.58 -14.37 -3.17
CA GLY A 44 -3.07 -15.74 -3.34
C GLY A 44 -1.84 -15.91 -4.23
N GLY A 45 -0.98 -14.89 -4.31
CA GLY A 45 0.29 -14.94 -5.04
C GLY A 45 0.17 -14.68 -6.54
N ASP A 46 -0.99 -14.28 -7.06
CA ASP A 46 -1.18 -13.98 -8.50
C ASP A 46 -0.32 -12.81 -8.98
N ILE A 47 -0.05 -11.81 -8.13
CA ILE A 47 0.90 -10.72 -8.40
C ILE A 47 2.32 -11.29 -8.50
N ALA A 48 2.71 -12.21 -7.61
CA ALA A 48 4.02 -12.88 -7.67
C ALA A 48 4.15 -13.71 -8.96
N ARG A 49 3.10 -14.44 -9.34
CA ARG A 49 3.04 -15.19 -10.60
C ARG A 49 3.13 -14.27 -11.82
N TRP A 50 2.46 -13.13 -11.79
CA TRP A 50 2.53 -12.14 -12.85
C TRP A 50 3.94 -11.60 -13.05
N VAL A 51 4.60 -11.15 -11.97
CA VAL A 51 5.92 -10.52 -12.10
C VAL A 51 7.00 -11.49 -12.57
N ARG A 52 6.86 -12.80 -12.32
CA ARG A 52 7.72 -13.83 -12.93
C ARG A 52 7.64 -13.85 -14.46
N LYS A 53 6.49 -13.48 -15.04
CA LYS A 53 6.29 -13.39 -16.49
C LYS A 53 6.85 -12.11 -17.10
N THR A 54 7.24 -11.13 -16.29
CA THR A 54 7.68 -9.79 -16.72
C THR A 54 9.09 -9.48 -16.19
N PRO A 55 10.15 -10.16 -16.67
CA PRO A 55 11.50 -10.04 -16.10
C PRO A 55 12.14 -8.65 -16.21
N HIS A 56 11.54 -7.77 -17.01
CA HIS A 56 12.04 -6.43 -17.34
C HIS A 56 11.10 -5.31 -16.84
N LEU A 57 10.18 -5.66 -15.93
CA LEU A 57 9.26 -4.73 -15.31
C LEU A 57 10.04 -3.69 -14.48
N SER A 58 9.79 -2.41 -14.77
CA SER A 58 10.37 -1.28 -14.05
C SER A 58 9.37 -0.58 -13.13
N GLU A 59 8.08 -0.71 -13.42
CA GLU A 59 7.02 -0.06 -12.67
C GLU A 59 5.87 -1.04 -12.40
N LEU A 60 5.42 -1.09 -11.16
CA LEU A 60 4.28 -1.90 -10.75
C LEU A 60 3.34 -1.06 -9.90
N THR A 61 2.09 -0.97 -10.33
CA THR A 61 0.99 -0.45 -9.51
C THR A 61 -0.08 -1.53 -9.38
N VAL A 62 -0.41 -1.90 -8.14
CA VAL A 62 -1.41 -2.92 -7.81
C VAL A 62 -2.35 -2.43 -6.71
N PRO A 63 -3.62 -2.85 -6.73
CA PRO A 63 -4.63 -2.27 -5.86
C PRO A 63 -4.72 -2.92 -4.47
N ASN A 64 -4.15 -4.12 -4.30
CA ASN A 64 -4.03 -4.86 -3.03
C ASN A 64 -2.59 -5.37 -2.84
N ALA A 65 -2.19 -5.57 -1.58
CA ALA A 65 -0.85 -6.01 -1.23
C ALA A 65 -0.58 -7.43 -1.74
N PRO A 66 0.58 -7.71 -2.35
CA PRO A 66 0.97 -9.09 -2.68
C PRO A 66 1.33 -9.88 -1.42
N ASN A 67 1.20 -11.21 -1.49
CA ASN A 67 1.69 -12.11 -0.46
C ASN A 67 3.24 -12.18 -0.41
N ALA A 68 3.77 -13.00 0.51
CA ALA A 68 5.20 -13.20 0.71
C ALA A 68 5.96 -13.71 -0.54
N ASP A 69 5.30 -14.44 -1.45
CA ASP A 69 5.94 -15.03 -2.63
C ASP A 69 6.49 -13.98 -3.61
N PHE A 70 5.90 -12.78 -3.61
CA PHE A 70 6.35 -11.66 -4.42
C PHE A 70 7.81 -11.29 -4.12
N PHE A 71 8.19 -11.33 -2.85
CA PHE A 71 9.53 -10.93 -2.39
C PHE A 71 10.62 -11.96 -2.72
N ALA A 72 10.23 -13.17 -3.14
CA ALA A 72 11.13 -14.20 -3.65
C ALA A 72 11.46 -14.04 -5.14
N VAL A 73 10.74 -13.18 -5.88
CA VAL A 73 10.97 -12.98 -7.33
C VAL A 73 12.05 -11.93 -7.57
N PRO A 74 13.12 -12.24 -8.34
CA PRO A 74 14.12 -11.25 -8.73
C PRO A 74 13.51 -10.18 -9.65
N LEU A 75 13.48 -8.92 -9.21
CA LEU A 75 13.00 -7.78 -10.00
C LEU A 75 14.10 -6.70 -10.09
N PRO A 76 15.19 -6.98 -10.82
CA PRO A 76 16.37 -6.11 -10.84
C PRO A 76 16.12 -4.75 -11.50
N GLN A 77 15.01 -4.59 -12.23
CA GLN A 77 14.68 -3.35 -12.95
C GLN A 77 13.53 -2.57 -12.30
N LEU A 78 12.87 -3.11 -11.27
CA LEU A 78 11.77 -2.44 -10.60
C LEU A 78 12.28 -1.22 -9.84
N THR A 79 11.89 -0.02 -10.29
CA THR A 79 12.27 1.26 -9.70
C THR A 79 11.14 1.94 -8.95
N SER A 80 9.89 1.66 -9.33
CA SER A 80 8.67 2.23 -8.74
C SER A 80 7.68 1.13 -8.38
N LEU A 81 7.25 1.13 -7.12
CA LEU A 81 6.24 0.21 -6.62
C LEU A 81 5.14 1.00 -5.89
N CYS A 82 3.91 0.90 -6.41
CA CYS A 82 2.72 1.46 -5.79
C CYS A 82 1.76 0.34 -5.41
N VAL A 83 1.37 0.27 -4.14
CA VAL A 83 0.56 -0.80 -3.56
C VAL A 83 -0.53 -0.21 -2.70
N GLY A 84 -1.79 -0.52 -3.01
CA GLY A 84 -2.88 -0.39 -2.04
C GLY A 84 -2.93 -1.62 -1.14
N ALA A 85 -3.17 -1.52 0.16
CA ALA A 85 -3.47 -2.68 1.01
C ALA A 85 -4.96 -3.02 1.02
N HIS A 86 -5.79 -1.97 1.05
CA HIS A 86 -7.25 -2.03 1.00
C HIS A 86 -7.89 -2.80 2.16
N PHE A 87 -8.04 -4.13 2.05
CA PHE A 87 -8.58 -4.99 3.12
C PHE A 87 -7.49 -5.42 4.09
N ALA A 88 -6.39 -5.96 3.57
CA ALA A 88 -5.31 -6.52 4.35
C ALA A 88 -3.96 -6.01 3.86
N THR A 89 -3.08 -5.69 4.79
CA THR A 89 -1.70 -5.28 4.49
C THR A 89 -0.85 -6.43 3.97
N GLN A 90 -1.27 -7.67 4.22
CA GLN A 90 -0.47 -8.87 3.99
C GLN A 90 0.94 -8.76 4.57
N HIS A 91 1.11 -8.02 5.68
CA HIS A 91 2.42 -7.71 6.27
C HIS A 91 3.43 -7.18 5.23
N PHE A 92 2.96 -6.43 4.24
CA PHE A 92 3.76 -6.03 3.08
C PHE A 92 5.04 -5.28 3.46
N ILE A 93 4.96 -4.32 4.40
CA ILE A 93 6.12 -3.55 4.84
C ILE A 93 7.12 -4.43 5.61
N HIS A 94 6.63 -5.35 6.43
CA HIS A 94 7.46 -6.35 7.10
C HIS A 94 8.25 -7.18 6.09
N HIS A 95 7.59 -7.74 5.08
CA HIS A 95 8.25 -8.50 4.02
C HIS A 95 9.20 -7.64 3.18
N MET A 96 8.83 -6.38 2.91
CA MET A 96 9.68 -5.43 2.20
C MET A 96 10.99 -5.15 2.94
N ALA A 97 10.96 -5.08 4.28
CA ALA A 97 12.14 -4.89 5.10
C ALA A 97 13.14 -6.06 5.00
N ALA A 98 12.66 -7.28 4.74
CA ALA A 98 13.50 -8.46 4.54
C ALA A 98 13.92 -8.68 3.06
N ALA A 99 13.37 -7.91 2.13
CA ALA A 99 13.54 -8.17 0.71
C ALA A 99 14.96 -7.86 0.22
N THR A 100 15.53 -8.79 -0.55
CA THR A 100 16.85 -8.62 -1.20
C THR A 100 16.76 -8.59 -2.72
N GLN A 101 15.59 -8.92 -3.28
CA GLN A 101 15.37 -9.13 -4.71
C GLN A 101 15.01 -7.85 -5.49
N LEU A 102 15.10 -6.69 -4.85
CA LEU A 102 14.63 -5.40 -5.38
C LEU A 102 15.75 -4.33 -5.45
N PRO A 103 16.94 -4.60 -6.04
CA PRO A 103 18.12 -3.72 -5.94
C PRO A 103 18.00 -2.36 -6.66
N SER A 104 16.95 -2.17 -7.46
CA SER A 104 16.74 -0.92 -8.20
C SER A 104 15.60 -0.07 -7.65
N LEU A 105 14.91 -0.51 -6.58
CA LEU A 105 13.76 0.22 -6.06
C LEU A 105 14.18 1.59 -5.54
N ARG A 106 13.48 2.64 -5.99
CA ARG A 106 13.73 4.04 -5.59
C ARG A 106 12.48 4.71 -5.02
N LEU A 107 11.30 4.31 -5.48
CA LEU A 107 10.02 4.83 -5.01
C LEU A 107 9.18 3.68 -4.45
N LEU A 108 8.72 3.87 -3.22
CA LEU A 108 7.65 3.08 -2.62
C LEU A 108 6.47 4.00 -2.29
N ASP A 109 5.29 3.68 -2.84
CA ASP A 109 4.02 4.34 -2.54
C ASP A 109 3.05 3.29 -1.99
N PHE A 110 2.93 3.24 -0.67
CA PHE A 110 2.15 2.23 0.04
C PHE A 110 0.93 2.86 0.70
N SER A 111 -0.24 2.27 0.48
CA SER A 111 -1.47 2.65 1.18
C SER A 111 -1.81 1.62 2.24
N GLU A 112 -2.10 2.09 3.44
CA GLU A 112 -2.60 1.27 4.55
C GLU A 112 -3.98 0.65 4.23
N SER A 113 -4.39 -0.34 5.02
CA SER A 113 -5.73 -0.94 4.94
C SER A 113 -6.80 0.10 5.29
N THR A 114 -7.62 0.44 4.29
CA THR A 114 -8.80 1.30 4.47
C THR A 114 -9.83 0.63 5.38
N GLU A 115 -10.02 -0.69 5.24
CA GLU A 115 -10.95 -1.45 6.08
C GLU A 115 -10.58 -1.35 7.57
N GLN A 116 -9.31 -1.60 7.90
CA GLN A 116 -8.84 -1.56 9.28
C GLN A 116 -8.76 -0.13 9.82
N GLN A 117 -8.52 0.85 8.94
CA GLN A 117 -8.54 2.26 9.34
C GLN A 117 -9.96 2.72 9.72
N MET A 118 -10.99 2.25 9.03
CA MET A 118 -12.40 2.57 9.32
C MET A 118 -12.93 1.88 10.56
N ALA A 119 -12.31 0.77 10.98
CA ALA A 119 -12.63 0.12 12.24
C ALA A 119 -12.10 0.94 13.44
N TRP A 120 -12.86 0.92 14.54
CA TRP A 120 -12.39 1.45 15.81
C TRP A 120 -11.12 0.71 16.25
N PRO A 121 -10.15 1.37 16.92
CA PRO A 121 -8.90 0.71 17.32
C PRO A 121 -9.10 -0.59 18.10
N ALA A 122 -10.15 -0.69 18.92
CA ALA A 122 -10.47 -1.89 19.69
C ALA A 122 -11.01 -3.05 18.85
N ASP A 123 -11.57 -2.77 17.67
CA ASP A 123 -12.19 -3.75 16.76
C ASP A 123 -11.26 -4.15 15.61
N ARG A 124 -10.07 -3.54 15.52
CA ARG A 124 -9.09 -3.86 14.49
C ARG A 124 -8.58 -5.28 14.68
N THR A 125 -8.40 -5.97 13.56
CA THR A 125 -7.74 -7.28 13.56
C THR A 125 -6.29 -7.09 14.01
N PRO A 126 -5.77 -7.91 14.95
CA PRO A 126 -4.36 -7.85 15.33
C PRO A 126 -3.45 -7.97 14.11
N GLY A 127 -2.51 -7.04 13.94
CA GLY A 127 -1.65 -6.97 12.75
C GLY A 127 -2.33 -6.46 11.47
N GLY A 128 -3.59 -6.03 11.55
CA GLY A 128 -4.33 -5.45 10.42
C GLY A 128 -3.86 -4.05 10.00
N ILE A 129 -3.10 -3.37 10.88
CA ILE A 129 -2.40 -2.12 10.60
C ILE A 129 -0.90 -2.40 10.67
N THR A 130 -0.15 -1.75 9.79
CA THR A 130 1.31 -1.88 9.77
C THR A 130 1.92 -1.31 11.05
N ALA A 131 2.73 -2.10 11.74
CA ALA A 131 3.39 -1.70 12.98
C ALA A 131 4.50 -0.67 12.70
N PHE A 132 4.80 0.18 13.68
CA PHE A 132 5.89 1.15 13.57
C PHE A 132 7.25 0.46 13.35
N GLU A 133 7.45 -0.66 14.04
CA GLU A 133 8.66 -1.46 14.01
C GLU A 133 8.96 -1.99 12.60
N ASP A 134 7.92 -2.30 11.82
CA ASP A 134 8.09 -2.76 10.43
C ASP A 134 8.59 -1.62 9.53
N TYR A 135 8.09 -0.39 9.72
CA TYR A 135 8.61 0.78 9.00
C TYR A 135 10.04 1.11 9.42
N GLU A 136 10.36 1.01 10.71
CA GLU A 136 11.72 1.22 11.19
C GLU A 136 12.67 0.16 10.61
N ALA A 137 12.28 -1.11 10.61
CA ALA A 137 13.04 -2.18 9.97
C ALA A 137 13.22 -1.94 8.47
N LEU A 138 12.18 -1.49 7.76
CA LEU A 138 12.27 -1.15 6.35
C LEU A 138 13.33 -0.08 6.11
N LEU A 139 13.35 1.01 6.88
CA LEU A 139 14.32 2.10 6.66
C LEU A 139 15.77 1.72 6.99
N HIS A 140 15.98 0.72 7.85
CA HIS A 140 17.31 0.14 8.14
C HIS A 140 17.73 -0.97 7.18
N SER A 141 16.80 -1.50 6.37
CA SER A 141 17.07 -2.58 5.41
C SER A 141 17.87 -2.11 4.18
N PRO A 142 18.42 -3.04 3.38
CA PRO A 142 19.01 -2.70 2.08
C PRO A 142 18.07 -1.97 1.13
N VAL A 143 16.77 -2.32 1.13
CA VAL A 143 15.75 -1.62 0.32
C VAL A 143 15.56 -0.19 0.82
N GLY A 144 15.41 0.01 2.13
CA GLY A 144 15.34 1.35 2.72
C GLY A 144 16.58 2.19 2.43
N ALA A 145 17.75 1.55 2.39
CA ALA A 145 19.02 2.22 2.16
C ALA A 145 19.13 2.89 0.79
N GLN A 146 18.40 2.39 -0.22
CA GLN A 146 18.41 2.89 -1.59
C GLN A 146 17.16 3.71 -1.97
N LEU A 147 16.08 3.63 -1.17
CA LEU A 147 14.87 4.42 -1.42
C LEU A 147 15.21 5.91 -1.45
N ARG A 148 14.58 6.59 -2.42
CA ARG A 148 14.64 8.05 -2.62
C ARG A 148 13.32 8.71 -2.24
N VAL A 149 12.22 8.00 -2.47
CA VAL A 149 10.86 8.48 -2.19
C VAL A 149 10.11 7.39 -1.42
N LEU A 150 9.56 7.76 -0.27
CA LEU A 150 8.59 6.96 0.48
C LEU A 150 7.30 7.77 0.61
N ARG A 151 6.20 7.20 0.12
CA ARG A 151 4.87 7.75 0.31
C ARG A 151 4.07 6.77 1.14
N LEU A 152 3.55 7.24 2.25
CA LEU A 152 2.65 6.48 3.10
C LEU A 152 1.27 7.10 2.99
N ARG A 153 0.32 6.34 2.47
CA ARG A 153 -1.08 6.77 2.38
C ARG A 153 -1.87 6.15 3.52
N ASN A 154 -2.69 6.97 4.18
CA ASN A 154 -3.60 6.52 5.24
C ASN A 154 -2.89 5.81 6.40
N THR A 155 -1.61 6.10 6.62
CA THR A 155 -0.84 5.52 7.72
C THR A 155 -1.46 5.90 9.06
N CYS A 156 -1.43 4.95 9.99
CA CYS A 156 -1.88 5.13 11.37
C CYS A 156 -0.75 5.57 12.32
N LEU A 157 0.44 5.90 11.81
CA LEU A 157 1.53 6.41 12.62
C LEU A 157 1.22 7.80 13.15
N ASP A 158 1.62 8.06 14.39
CA ASP A 158 1.55 9.39 14.99
C ASP A 158 2.71 10.30 14.52
N LEU A 159 2.63 11.59 14.88
CA LEU A 159 3.64 12.57 14.50
C LEU A 159 5.04 12.22 15.03
N ALA A 160 5.16 11.73 16.26
CA ALA A 160 6.44 11.41 16.87
C ALA A 160 7.12 10.23 16.15
N GLN A 161 6.33 9.21 15.79
CA GLN A 161 6.75 8.09 14.97
C GLN A 161 7.19 8.54 13.57
N LEU A 162 6.42 9.39 12.90
CA LEU A 162 6.77 9.94 11.59
C LEU A 162 8.06 10.76 11.63
N GLN A 163 8.23 11.60 12.64
CA GLN A 163 9.45 12.38 12.85
C GLN A 163 10.66 11.47 13.12
N ARG A 164 10.48 10.40 13.91
CA ARG A 164 11.52 9.39 14.15
C ARG A 164 11.95 8.72 12.85
N LEU A 165 11.00 8.26 12.02
CA LEU A 165 11.29 7.67 10.71
C LEU A 165 12.03 8.64 9.78
N GLN A 166 11.62 9.91 9.72
CA GLN A 166 12.33 10.94 8.95
C GLN A 166 13.78 11.13 9.46
N GLY A 167 13.97 11.03 10.78
CA GLY A 167 15.28 11.10 11.43
C GLY A 167 16.24 9.98 11.01
N VAL A 168 15.74 8.77 10.77
CA VAL A 168 16.55 7.63 10.29
C VAL A 168 17.16 7.93 8.92
N ARG A 169 16.42 8.62 8.04
CA ARG A 169 16.80 8.87 6.65
C ARG A 169 16.58 10.32 6.24
N GLN A 170 17.43 11.23 6.71
CA GLN A 170 17.28 12.67 6.48
C GLN A 170 17.18 13.11 5.00
N ARG A 171 17.73 12.33 4.06
CA ARG A 171 17.69 12.62 2.61
C ARG A 171 16.53 11.94 1.88
N LEU A 172 15.71 11.14 2.56
CA LEU A 172 14.53 10.50 1.98
C LEU A 172 13.45 11.55 1.77
N GLN A 173 12.87 11.60 0.57
CA GLN A 173 11.63 12.33 0.33
C GLN A 173 10.51 11.51 0.95
N PHE A 174 10.09 11.89 2.15
CA PHE A 174 9.04 11.21 2.89
C PHE A 174 7.78 12.05 2.88
N MET A 175 6.70 11.50 2.33
CA MET A 175 5.41 12.15 2.24
C MET A 175 4.34 11.27 2.89
N VAL A 176 3.49 11.90 3.70
CA VAL A 176 2.26 11.29 4.21
C VAL A 176 1.09 11.87 3.43
N ILE A 177 0.19 11.00 2.96
CA ILE A 177 -1.04 11.37 2.25
C ILE A 177 -2.21 10.80 3.04
N GLN A 178 -3.17 11.62 3.43
CA GLN A 178 -4.38 11.17 4.13
C GLN A 178 -5.56 11.41 3.21
N SER A 179 -6.19 10.33 2.75
CA SER A 179 -7.38 10.33 1.90
C SER A 179 -8.02 8.95 1.92
N THR A 180 -8.93 8.74 2.87
CA THR A 180 -9.40 7.41 3.27
C THR A 180 -10.56 6.95 2.39
N ILE A 181 -11.62 7.76 2.29
CA ILE A 181 -12.77 7.55 1.40
C ILE A 181 -13.55 8.85 1.20
N GLY A 182 -14.26 8.96 0.08
CA GLY A 182 -15.32 9.94 -0.13
C GLY A 182 -16.65 9.49 0.50
N GLY A 183 -17.56 10.44 0.72
CA GLY A 183 -18.90 10.15 1.23
C GLY A 183 -19.94 11.01 0.52
N TYR A 184 -21.12 10.43 0.26
CA TYR A 184 -22.24 11.20 -0.28
C TYR A 184 -22.83 12.10 0.80
N VAL A 185 -22.99 13.40 0.47
CA VAL A 185 -23.58 14.40 1.37
C VAL A 185 -24.99 14.00 1.83
N SER A 186 -25.76 13.31 0.99
CA SER A 186 -27.09 12.78 1.33
C SER A 186 -27.09 11.83 2.52
N HIS A 187 -25.96 11.15 2.79
CA HIS A 187 -25.83 10.23 3.92
C HIS A 187 -25.36 10.94 5.20
N PHE A 188 -24.95 12.21 5.14
CA PHE A 188 -24.39 12.93 6.28
C PHE A 188 -25.46 13.29 7.33
N ALA A 189 -26.71 13.47 6.90
CA ALA A 189 -27.83 13.79 7.79
C ALA A 189 -28.38 12.57 8.55
N GLN A 190 -27.98 11.35 8.18
CA GLN A 190 -28.64 10.13 8.62
C GLN A 190 -27.88 9.36 9.73
N ASP A 191 -26.74 9.86 10.22
CA ASP A 191 -25.90 9.25 11.28
C ASP A 191 -25.63 7.73 11.13
N VAL A 192 -25.73 7.21 9.89
CA VAL A 192 -25.62 5.76 9.59
C VAL A 192 -24.18 5.24 9.74
N PHE A 193 -23.21 6.13 9.94
CA PHE A 193 -21.80 5.82 10.17
C PHE A 193 -21.15 7.04 10.85
N PRO A 194 -20.07 6.89 11.63
CA PRO A 194 -19.45 8.00 12.35
C PRO A 194 -18.66 8.97 11.45
N TRP A 195 -19.07 9.29 10.21
CA TRP A 195 -18.34 10.12 9.24
C TRP A 195 -18.06 11.58 9.67
N ARG A 196 -18.71 12.10 10.72
CA ARG A 196 -18.56 13.51 11.13
C ARG A 196 -17.11 13.90 11.43
N HIS A 197 -16.28 12.98 11.92
CA HIS A 197 -14.86 13.24 12.15
C HIS A 197 -14.02 13.33 10.87
N LEU A 198 -14.58 12.94 9.71
CA LEU A 198 -13.92 12.94 8.41
C LEU A 198 -14.29 14.15 7.55
N VAL A 199 -15.25 14.99 7.98
CA VAL A 199 -15.50 16.30 7.38
C VAL A 199 -14.60 17.31 8.10
N PRO A 200 -13.45 17.71 7.53
CA PRO A 200 -12.58 18.66 8.18
C PRO A 200 -13.32 19.98 8.38
N ALA A 201 -13.33 20.48 9.61
CA ALA A 201 -13.59 21.90 9.85
C ALA A 201 -12.49 22.72 9.18
N ASP A 202 -12.74 24.02 8.94
CA ASP A 202 -11.70 24.91 8.44
C ASP A 202 -10.43 24.75 9.30
N PRO A 203 -9.29 24.34 8.72
CA PRO A 203 -8.07 24.13 9.48
C PRO A 203 -7.54 25.42 10.12
N GLY A 204 -7.98 26.59 9.65
CA GLY A 204 -7.71 27.90 10.27
C GLY A 204 -8.58 28.22 11.50
N LEU A 205 -9.63 27.44 11.77
CA LEU A 205 -10.53 27.59 12.92
C LEU A 205 -10.29 26.57 14.05
N ALA A 206 -9.44 25.57 13.82
CA ALA A 206 -8.98 24.72 14.90
C ALA A 206 -8.13 25.55 15.87
N PRO A 207 -8.39 25.54 17.19
CA PRO A 207 -7.53 26.24 18.13
C PRO A 207 -6.13 25.62 18.02
N TYR A 208 -5.18 26.42 17.53
CA TYR A 208 -3.76 26.11 17.52
C TYR A 208 -3.39 25.64 18.95
N ARG A 209 -3.33 24.33 19.18
CA ARG A 209 -2.78 23.79 20.41
C ARG A 209 -1.27 23.96 20.28
N LYS A 210 -0.75 24.89 21.06
CA LYS A 210 0.68 25.15 21.28
C LYS A 210 1.41 23.87 21.65
#